data_AF-A0AAZ3PZU4-F1
#
_entry.id   AF-A0AAZ3PZU4-F1
#
_cell.length_a   1.000
_cell.length_b   1.000
_cell.length_c   1.000
_cell.angle_alpha   90.00
_cell.angle_beta   90.00
_cell.angle_gamma   90.00
#
_symmetry.space_group_name_H-M   'P 1'
#
loop_
_entity.id
_entity.type
_entity.pdbx_description
1 polymer ?
#
loop_
_entity_poly.entity_id
_entity_poly.type
_entity_poly.pdbx_seq_one_letter_code
_entity_poly.pdbx_strand_id
1 'polypeptide(L)'
;MSSTFVTLAEVLECRGGPLLEDEVWSLLLGTAESLVDVSYKGTVILLMYLLMYIISPTSLLLSATGTLAFKNCTLSDEACTFTAPEMLQGRASSTKPAVEKMLVYSLGMTLYWSVDYHLPQNQPVQLSDHLNSLLLSMCEDLAHRRVNLNSILESCESQHKASLLPPPNRVIGQLVEDVFHKNVPLRILLGCHGM
;
A
#
# COMPACT_ATOMS: atom_id res chain seq x y z
N MET A 1 -5.40 23.32 0.69
CA MET A 1 -5.76 22.30 -0.32
C MET A 1 -6.70 21.31 0.33
N SER A 2 -7.71 20.83 -0.40
CA SER A 2 -8.65 19.83 0.11
C SER A 2 -7.88 18.55 0.45
N SER A 3 -8.14 17.94 1.61
CA SER A 3 -7.61 16.62 2.00
C SER A 3 -8.38 15.50 1.29
N THR A 4 -8.46 15.58 -0.04
CA THR A 4 -9.14 14.57 -0.83
C THR A 4 -8.26 13.33 -0.86
N PHE A 5 -8.80 12.22 -0.37
CA PHE A 5 -8.16 10.92 -0.45
C PHE A 5 -8.68 10.16 -1.67
N VAL A 6 -7.79 9.42 -2.31
CA VAL A 6 -8.11 8.39 -3.30
C VAL A 6 -7.53 7.06 -2.82
N THR A 7 -8.13 5.96 -3.23
CA THR A 7 -7.64 4.61 -2.97
C THR A 7 -6.50 4.25 -3.90
N LEU A 8 -5.64 3.31 -3.49
CA LEU A 8 -4.61 2.77 -4.39
C LEU A 8 -5.24 2.11 -5.63
N ALA A 9 -6.43 1.51 -5.50
CA ALA A 9 -7.20 0.98 -6.62
C ALA A 9 -7.54 2.07 -7.65
N GLU A 10 -8.04 3.23 -7.21
CA GLU A 10 -8.35 4.36 -8.11
C GLU A 10 -7.09 4.92 -8.79
N VAL A 11 -5.95 4.94 -8.09
CA VAL A 11 -4.65 5.30 -8.68
C VAL A 11 -4.26 4.33 -9.80
N LEU A 12 -4.35 3.03 -9.54
CA LEU A 12 -4.03 1.97 -10.50
C LEU A 12 -4.99 1.98 -11.70
N GLU A 13 -6.29 2.14 -11.46
CA GLU A 13 -7.30 2.25 -12.50
C GLU A 13 -7.06 3.47 -13.40
N CYS A 14 -6.81 4.64 -12.81
CA CYS A 14 -6.56 5.86 -13.57
C CYS A 14 -5.25 5.82 -14.37
N ARG A 15 -4.21 5.15 -13.85
CA ARG A 15 -2.95 4.99 -14.59
C ARG A 15 -2.98 3.88 -15.63
N GLY A 16 -3.84 2.88 -15.45
CA GLY A 16 -4.05 1.77 -16.39
C GLY A 16 -2.92 0.73 -16.42
N GLY A 17 -2.11 0.63 -15.38
CA GLY A 17 -0.94 -0.26 -15.33
C GLY A 17 -0.34 -0.35 -13.92
N PRO A 18 0.74 -1.11 -13.74
CA PRO A 18 1.28 -1.43 -12.43
C PRO A 18 1.99 -0.25 -11.78
N LEU A 19 2.26 -0.38 -10.48
CA LEU A 19 3.22 0.48 -9.80
C LEU A 19 4.66 0.18 -10.28
N LEU A 20 5.49 1.21 -10.28
CA LEU A 20 6.93 1.09 -10.46
C LEU A 20 7.61 0.74 -9.13
N GLU A 21 8.78 0.10 -9.21
CA GLU A 21 9.54 -0.32 -8.02
C GLU A 21 9.80 0.83 -7.02
N ASP A 22 10.19 2.02 -7.49
CA ASP A 22 10.42 3.19 -6.62
C ASP A 22 9.14 3.66 -5.90
N GLU A 23 7.98 3.50 -6.56
CA GLU A 23 6.67 3.81 -5.98
C GLU A 23 6.29 2.78 -4.91
N VAL A 24 6.63 1.51 -5.13
CA VAL A 24 6.44 0.43 -4.15
C VAL A 24 7.30 0.69 -2.91
N TRP A 25 8.57 1.03 -3.09
CA TRP A 25 9.46 1.38 -1.97
C TRP A 25 8.95 2.58 -1.18
N SER A 26 8.42 3.57 -1.87
CA SER A 26 7.83 4.76 -1.24
C SER A 26 6.55 4.46 -0.47
N LEU A 27 5.64 3.67 -1.06
CA LEU A 27 4.40 3.26 -0.41
C LEU A 27 4.66 2.32 0.77
N LEU A 28 5.61 1.39 0.64
CA LEU A 28 5.98 0.47 1.71
C LEU A 28 6.55 1.24 2.91
N LEU A 29 7.48 2.18 2.67
CA LEU A 29 8.04 3.02 3.72
C LEU A 29 6.97 3.85 4.42
N GLY A 30 6.19 4.64 3.67
CA GLY A 30 5.17 5.51 4.25
C GLY A 30 4.08 4.75 5.00
N THR A 31 3.70 3.56 4.49
CA THR A 31 2.70 2.71 5.18
C THR A 31 3.29 2.12 6.45
N ALA A 32 4.54 1.63 6.41
CA ALA A 32 5.20 1.09 7.58
C ALA A 32 5.40 2.14 8.68
N GLU A 33 5.78 3.37 8.33
CA GLU A 33 5.88 4.50 9.27
C GLU A 33 4.52 4.78 9.94
N SER A 34 3.45 4.81 9.14
CA SER A 34 2.09 5.01 9.63
C SER A 34 1.65 3.89 10.58
N LEU A 35 1.99 2.64 10.26
CA LEU A 35 1.67 1.48 11.10
C LEU A 35 2.45 1.50 12.42
N VAL A 36 3.73 1.88 12.41
CA VAL A 36 4.54 2.01 13.63
C VAL A 36 4.00 3.13 14.53
N ASP A 37 3.64 4.28 13.97
CA ASP A 37 3.06 5.38 14.74
C ASP A 37 1.76 4.97 15.44
N VAL A 38 0.86 4.28 14.73
CA VAL A 38 -0.38 3.75 15.32
C VAL A 38 -0.10 2.66 16.35
N SER A 39 0.85 1.76 16.07
CA SER A 39 1.24 0.68 16.96
C SER A 39 1.88 1.18 18.26
N TYR A 40 2.66 2.26 18.21
CA TYR A 40 3.30 2.89 19.37
C TYR A 40 2.28 3.63 20.25
N LYS A 41 1.29 4.29 19.63
CA LYS A 41 0.18 4.96 20.32
C LYS A 41 -0.89 4.00 20.86
N GLY A 42 -0.76 2.70 20.56
CA GLY A 42 -1.81 1.69 20.72
C GLY A 42 -2.20 1.38 22.16
N THR A 43 -3.37 1.86 22.57
CA THR A 43 -4.14 1.25 23.67
C THR A 43 -4.73 -0.09 23.20
N VAL A 44 -5.15 -0.97 24.12
CA VAL A 44 -5.79 -2.27 23.78
C VAL A 44 -6.97 -2.11 22.82
N ILE A 45 -7.70 -1.00 22.93
CA ILE A 45 -8.83 -0.66 22.07
C ILE A 45 -8.37 -0.41 20.62
N LEU A 46 -7.30 0.37 20.42
CA LEU A 46 -6.73 0.65 19.09
C LEU A 46 -6.21 -0.63 18.43
N LEU A 47 -5.58 -1.53 19.18
CA LEU A 47 -5.14 -2.83 18.67
C LEU A 47 -6.31 -3.72 18.25
N MET A 48 -7.43 -3.67 18.98
CA MET A 48 -8.66 -4.35 18.57
C MET A 48 -9.26 -3.76 17.29
N TYR A 49 -9.19 -2.44 17.10
CA TYR A 49 -9.59 -1.82 15.83
C TYR A 49 -8.67 -2.22 14.68
N LEU A 50 -7.36 -2.35 14.92
CA LEU A 50 -6.40 -2.80 13.90
C LEU A 50 -6.69 -4.21 13.35
N LEU A 51 -7.26 -5.10 14.16
CA LEU A 51 -7.73 -6.42 13.70
C LEU A 51 -8.80 -6.36 12.60
N MET A 52 -9.51 -5.23 12.50
CA MET A 52 -10.55 -5.01 11.50
C MET A 52 -10.00 -4.41 10.20
N TYR A 53 -8.70 -4.06 10.15
CA TYR A 53 -8.08 -3.52 8.95
C TYR A 53 -7.38 -4.62 8.16
N ILE A 54 -7.88 -4.84 6.95
CA ILE A 54 -7.16 -5.55 5.88
C ILE A 54 -6.65 -4.46 4.95
N ILE A 55 -5.32 -4.34 4.82
CA ILE A 55 -4.73 -3.45 3.82
C ILE A 55 -4.94 -4.12 2.47
N SER A 56 -5.56 -3.39 1.55
CA SER A 56 -5.94 -3.81 0.21
C SER A 56 -5.88 -2.60 -0.71
N PRO A 57 -5.86 -2.78 -2.05
CA PRO A 57 -5.89 -1.65 -2.99
C PRO A 57 -7.07 -0.70 -2.74
N THR A 58 -8.22 -1.22 -2.31
CA THR A 58 -9.40 -0.39 -2.04
C THR A 58 -9.39 0.24 -0.65
N SER A 59 -8.66 -0.31 0.32
CA SER A 59 -8.64 0.22 1.69
C SER A 59 -7.49 1.19 2.00
N LEU A 60 -6.39 1.12 1.24
CA LEU A 60 -5.26 2.04 1.36
C LEU A 60 -5.59 3.37 0.68
N LEU A 61 -5.68 4.44 1.48
CA LEU A 61 -6.02 5.79 1.03
C LEU A 61 -4.77 6.67 0.98
N LEU A 62 -4.60 7.38 -0.13
CA LEU A 62 -3.51 8.30 -0.42
C LEU A 62 -4.08 9.71 -0.58
N SER A 63 -3.40 10.72 -0.06
CA SER A 63 -3.76 12.13 -0.31
C SER A 63 -2.71 12.85 -1.16
N ALA A 64 -3.13 13.93 -1.82
CA ALA A 64 -2.21 14.81 -2.57
C ALA A 64 -1.14 15.45 -1.68
N THR A 65 -1.36 15.49 -0.36
CA THR A 65 -0.35 15.96 0.61
C THR A 65 0.69 14.90 0.98
N GLY A 66 0.57 13.69 0.42
CA GLY A 66 1.49 12.59 0.69
C GLY A 66 1.21 11.82 1.97
N THR A 67 0.02 12.00 2.56
CA THR A 67 -0.40 11.27 3.77
C THR A 67 -1.18 10.01 3.40
N LEU A 68 -1.07 9.01 4.27
CA LEU A 68 -1.78 7.75 4.15
C LEU A 68 -2.86 7.62 5.21
N ALA A 69 -3.94 6.97 4.84
CA ALA A 69 -5.00 6.56 5.76
C ALA A 69 -5.51 5.17 5.37
N PHE A 70 -6.28 4.56 6.27
CA PHE A 70 -6.86 3.24 6.06
C PHE A 70 -8.36 3.34 6.29
N LYS A 71 -9.18 2.81 5.39
CA LYS A 71 -10.60 2.58 5.65
C LYS A 71 -10.83 1.12 6.04
N ASN A 72 -11.85 0.90 6.86
CA ASN A 72 -12.25 -0.47 7.21
C ASN A 72 -12.61 -1.24 5.94
N CYS A 73 -12.12 -2.47 5.84
CA CYS A 73 -12.52 -3.40 4.80
C CYS A 73 -13.58 -4.34 5.39
N THR A 74 -14.77 -4.38 4.80
CA THR A 74 -15.71 -5.46 5.09
C THR A 74 -15.17 -6.73 4.46
N LEU A 75 -15.21 -7.86 5.17
CA LEU A 75 -14.85 -9.16 4.60
C LEU A 75 -15.76 -9.45 3.40
N SER A 76 -15.21 -9.28 2.19
CA SER A 76 -15.77 -9.66 0.90
C SER A 76 -14.84 -10.66 0.22
N ASP A 77 -15.29 -11.28 -0.87
CA ASP A 77 -14.46 -12.23 -1.64
C ASP A 77 -13.17 -11.57 -2.16
N GLU A 78 -13.23 -10.27 -2.51
CA GLU A 78 -12.03 -9.50 -2.91
C GLU A 78 -11.08 -9.30 -1.73
N ALA A 79 -11.61 -9.04 -0.53
CA ALA A 79 -10.81 -8.85 0.68
C ALA A 79 -10.08 -10.13 1.11
N CYS A 80 -10.65 -11.32 0.84
CA CYS A 80 -10.04 -12.62 1.14
C CYS A 80 -8.65 -12.78 0.49
N THR A 81 -8.43 -12.21 -0.70
CA THR A 81 -7.14 -12.24 -1.41
C THR A 81 -6.01 -11.57 -0.61
N PHE A 82 -6.34 -10.54 0.17
CA PHE A 82 -5.38 -9.76 0.95
C PHE A 82 -5.36 -10.16 2.43
N THR A 83 -6.21 -11.10 2.84
CA THR A 83 -6.38 -11.46 4.25
C THR A 83 -5.34 -12.50 4.67
N ALA A 84 -4.72 -12.29 5.83
CA ALA A 84 -3.74 -13.23 6.37
C ALA A 84 -4.35 -14.63 6.60
N PRO A 85 -3.64 -15.73 6.29
CA PRO A 85 -4.22 -17.07 6.33
C PRO A 85 -4.80 -17.47 7.69
N GLU A 86 -4.18 -17.04 8.78
CA GLU A 86 -4.66 -17.27 10.15
C GLU A 86 -5.99 -16.59 10.46
N MET A 87 -6.31 -15.47 9.80
CA MET A 87 -7.62 -14.82 9.93
C MET A 87 -8.70 -15.64 9.23
N LEU A 88 -8.43 -16.10 8.00
CA LEU A 88 -9.35 -16.96 7.24
C LEU A 88 -9.59 -18.31 7.94
N GLN A 89 -8.58 -18.83 8.63
CA GLN A 89 -8.66 -20.07 9.39
C GLN A 89 -9.32 -19.91 10.78
N GLY A 90 -9.72 -18.70 11.18
CA GLY A 90 -10.27 -18.44 12.51
C GLY A 90 -9.25 -18.61 13.65
N ARG A 91 -7.96 -18.48 13.36
CA ARG A 91 -6.81 -18.65 14.27
C ARG A 91 -6.12 -17.32 14.60
N ALA A 92 -6.74 -16.20 14.28
CA ALA A 92 -6.18 -14.87 14.53
C ALA A 92 -5.95 -14.63 16.03
N SER A 93 -4.81 -14.03 16.37
CA SER A 93 -4.46 -13.59 17.72
C SER A 93 -4.56 -12.08 17.81
N SER A 94 -5.11 -11.57 18.91
CA SER A 94 -5.22 -10.14 19.20
C SER A 94 -3.97 -9.54 19.85
N THR A 95 -2.89 -10.34 20.00
CA THR A 95 -1.63 -9.81 20.52
C THR A 95 -1.00 -8.84 19.52
N LYS A 96 -0.40 -7.76 20.02
CA LYS A 96 0.22 -6.73 19.17
C LYS A 96 1.13 -7.31 18.06
N PRO A 97 2.07 -8.22 18.34
CA PRO A 97 2.91 -8.80 17.29
C PRO A 97 2.11 -9.60 16.26
N ALA A 98 1.07 -10.32 16.67
CA ALA A 98 0.22 -11.05 15.73
C ALA A 98 -0.56 -10.09 14.82
N VAL A 99 -1.11 -8.99 15.36
CA VAL A 99 -1.79 -7.96 14.57
C VAL A 99 -0.84 -7.32 13.55
N GLU A 100 0.37 -6.97 13.98
CA GLU A 100 1.40 -6.44 13.06
C GLU A 100 1.71 -7.42 11.93
N LYS A 101 1.82 -8.73 12.23
CA LYS A 101 2.07 -9.76 11.20
C LYS A 101 0.92 -9.92 10.21
N MET A 102 -0.33 -9.76 10.66
CA MET A 102 -1.50 -9.79 9.77
C MET A 102 -1.54 -8.57 8.86
N LEU A 103 -1.23 -7.38 9.39
CA LEU A 103 -1.12 -6.15 8.60
C LEU A 103 0.03 -6.22 7.59
N VAL A 104 1.20 -6.74 7.99
CA VAL A 104 2.35 -6.97 7.11
C VAL A 104 1.97 -7.89 5.94
N TYR A 105 1.28 -9.00 6.21
CA TYR A 105 0.81 -9.89 5.14
C TYR A 105 -0.11 -9.16 4.16
N SER A 106 -1.13 -8.46 4.67
CA SER A 106 -2.10 -7.77 3.82
C SER A 106 -1.47 -6.66 2.98
N LEU A 107 -0.51 -5.93 3.54
CA LEU A 107 0.29 -4.94 2.81
C LEU A 107 1.15 -5.59 1.73
N GLY A 108 1.82 -6.72 2.03
CA GLY A 108 2.63 -7.46 1.07
C GLY A 108 1.81 -7.93 -0.13
N MET A 109 0.65 -8.55 0.13
CA MET A 109 -0.29 -8.97 -0.91
C MET A 109 -0.81 -7.80 -1.73
N THR A 110 -1.10 -6.67 -1.08
CA THR A 110 -1.53 -5.43 -1.75
C THR A 110 -0.49 -4.93 -2.73
N LEU A 111 0.77 -4.85 -2.31
CA LEU A 111 1.86 -4.35 -3.15
C LEU A 111 2.21 -5.34 -4.27
N TYR A 112 2.20 -6.65 -4.00
CA TYR A 112 2.36 -7.66 -5.05
C TYR A 112 1.30 -7.58 -6.13
N TRP A 113 0.04 -7.45 -5.71
CA TRP A 113 -1.06 -7.27 -6.66
C TRP A 113 -0.89 -5.99 -7.48
N SER A 114 -0.36 -4.93 -6.86
CA SER A 114 -0.19 -3.63 -7.51
C SER A 114 0.93 -3.60 -8.56
N VAL A 115 1.96 -4.43 -8.43
CA VAL A 115 3.04 -4.55 -9.43
C VAL A 115 2.67 -5.50 -10.57
N ASP A 116 1.67 -6.36 -10.37
CA ASP A 116 1.10 -7.25 -11.39
C ASP A 116 -0.12 -6.65 -12.10
N TYR A 117 -0.60 -5.49 -11.63
CA TYR A 117 -1.85 -4.91 -12.09
C TYR A 117 -1.83 -4.58 -13.59
N HIS A 118 -2.74 -5.24 -14.32
CA HIS A 118 -2.88 -5.12 -15.79
C HIS A 118 -1.57 -5.36 -16.56
N LEU A 119 -0.64 -6.15 -16.01
CA LEU A 119 0.48 -6.64 -16.81
C LEU A 119 -0.02 -7.57 -17.91
N PRO A 120 0.53 -7.48 -19.14
CA PRO A 120 0.24 -8.47 -20.18
C PRO A 120 0.60 -9.87 -19.70
N GLN A 121 -0.25 -10.88 -19.98
CA GLN A 121 -0.08 -12.27 -19.48
C GLN A 121 1.30 -12.91 -19.75
N ASN A 122 2.04 -12.43 -20.74
CA ASN A 122 3.36 -12.94 -21.11
C ASN A 122 4.54 -12.12 -20.55
N GLN A 123 4.26 -11.07 -19.78
CA GLN A 123 5.29 -10.26 -19.13
C GLN A 123 5.34 -10.60 -17.64
N PRO A 124 6.46 -11.14 -17.14
CA PRO A 124 6.62 -11.32 -15.71
C PRO A 124 6.75 -9.96 -15.02
N VAL A 125 6.30 -9.91 -13.77
CA VAL A 125 6.59 -8.80 -12.85
C VAL A 125 8.11 -8.56 -12.82
N GLN A 126 8.53 -7.32 -13.08
CA GLN A 126 9.93 -6.92 -13.06
C GLN A 126 10.23 -6.14 -11.79
N LEU A 127 10.69 -6.84 -10.75
CA LEU A 127 11.22 -6.25 -9.53
C LEU A 127 12.69 -6.67 -9.36
N SER A 128 13.47 -5.83 -8.69
CA SER A 128 14.77 -6.26 -8.17
C SER A 128 14.62 -7.47 -7.24
N ASP A 129 15.65 -8.31 -7.18
CA ASP A 129 15.69 -9.46 -6.26
C ASP A 129 15.50 -9.02 -4.80
N HIS A 130 15.97 -7.81 -4.47
CA HIS A 130 15.84 -7.25 -3.14
C HIS A 130 14.39 -6.97 -2.77
N LEU A 131 13.67 -6.21 -3.60
CA LEU A 131 12.26 -5.90 -3.34
C LEU A 131 11.39 -7.16 -3.42
N ASN A 132 11.64 -8.02 -4.41
CA ASN A 132 10.90 -9.26 -4.56
C ASN A 132 11.07 -10.16 -3.31
N SER A 133 12.30 -10.35 -2.84
CA SER A 133 12.54 -11.16 -1.63
C SER A 133 11.88 -10.56 -0.38
N LEU A 134 11.88 -9.22 -0.25
CA LEU A 134 11.21 -8.55 0.86
C LEU A 134 9.70 -8.78 0.80
N LEU A 135 9.05 -8.56 -0.36
CA LEU A 135 7.62 -8.78 -0.51
C LEU A 135 7.25 -10.26 -0.28
N LEU A 136 8.03 -11.23 -0.79
CA LEU A 136 7.81 -12.66 -0.50
C LEU A 136 7.87 -12.93 1.01
N SER A 137 8.83 -12.33 1.72
CA SER A 137 8.96 -12.49 3.17
C SER A 137 7.81 -11.86 3.95
N MET A 138 7.11 -10.86 3.39
CA MET A 138 5.89 -10.30 3.98
C MET A 138 4.70 -11.25 3.78
N CYS A 139 4.66 -11.96 2.66
CA CYS A 139 3.57 -12.86 2.25
C CYS A 139 3.74 -14.33 2.70
N GLU A 140 4.68 -14.62 3.60
CA GLU A 140 4.82 -15.97 4.17
C GLU A 140 3.52 -16.42 4.86
N ASP A 141 3.02 -17.61 4.53
CA ASP A 141 1.78 -18.15 5.11
C ASP A 141 1.87 -18.27 6.62
N LEU A 142 3.02 -18.73 7.12
CA LEU A 142 3.28 -18.91 8.54
C LEU A 142 3.68 -17.56 9.17
N ALA A 143 2.81 -17.03 10.05
CA ALA A 143 3.02 -15.73 10.69
C ALA A 143 4.39 -15.55 11.39
N HIS A 144 4.98 -16.63 11.91
CA HIS A 144 6.30 -16.59 12.55
C HIS A 144 7.47 -16.51 11.56
N ARG A 145 7.26 -16.88 10.29
CA ARG A 145 8.27 -16.75 9.22
C ARG A 145 8.22 -15.40 8.52
N ARG A 146 7.08 -14.70 8.59
CA ARG A 146 6.97 -13.35 8.02
C ARG A 146 8.03 -12.42 8.59
N VAL A 147 8.51 -11.49 7.79
CA VAL A 147 9.34 -10.37 8.28
C VAL A 147 8.56 -9.52 9.28
N ASN A 148 9.24 -8.86 10.23
CA ASN A 148 8.59 -7.96 11.19
C ASN A 148 8.61 -6.51 10.68
N LEU A 149 7.73 -5.68 11.24
CA LEU A 149 7.52 -4.30 10.78
C LEU A 149 8.79 -3.42 10.88
N ASN A 150 9.61 -3.60 11.92
CA ASN A 150 10.85 -2.84 12.07
C ASN A 150 11.89 -3.22 11.00
N SER A 151 12.04 -4.51 10.69
CA SER A 151 12.94 -4.96 9.63
C SER A 151 12.51 -4.49 8.23
N ILE A 152 11.20 -4.32 8.00
CA ILE A 152 10.68 -3.67 6.79
C ILE A 152 11.13 -2.21 6.74
N LEU A 153 10.92 -1.46 7.82
CA LEU A 153 11.35 -0.05 7.90
C LEU A 153 12.83 0.11 7.62
N GLU A 154 13.69 -0.68 8.29
CA GLU A 154 15.13 -0.65 8.08
C GLU A 154 15.51 -0.93 6.62
N SER A 155 14.85 -1.90 5.98
CA SER A 155 15.09 -2.23 4.56
C SER A 155 14.68 -1.07 3.65
N CYS A 156 13.51 -0.48 3.89
CA CYS A 156 13.01 0.67 3.14
C CYS A 156 13.91 1.91 3.29
N GLU A 157 14.30 2.27 4.51
CA GLU A 157 15.17 3.42 4.77
C GLU A 157 16.55 3.24 4.12
N SER A 158 17.11 2.03 4.22
CA SER A 158 18.38 1.67 3.57
C SER A 158 18.28 1.83 2.06
N GLN A 159 17.21 1.31 1.44
CA GLN A 159 16.98 1.43 0.00
C GLN A 159 16.76 2.88 -0.44
N HIS A 160 15.94 3.65 0.28
CA HIS A 160 15.69 5.06 -0.01
C HIS A 160 17.00 5.86 -0.02
N LYS A 161 17.87 5.59 0.95
CA LYS A 161 19.20 6.22 1.02
C LYS A 161 20.14 5.75 -0.09
N ALA A 162 20.18 4.45 -0.38
CA ALA A 162 21.10 3.88 -1.38
C ALA A 162 20.74 4.34 -2.81
N SER A 163 19.45 4.40 -3.13
CA SER A 163 18.94 4.73 -4.46
C SER A 163 18.56 6.21 -4.60
N LEU A 164 18.77 7.03 -3.55
CA LEU A 164 18.42 8.45 -3.51
C LEU A 164 16.95 8.71 -3.87
N LEU A 165 16.06 7.86 -3.37
CA LEU A 165 14.63 7.98 -3.65
C LEU A 165 14.07 9.27 -3.02
N PRO A 166 13.08 9.91 -3.65
CA PRO A 166 12.39 11.03 -3.03
C PRO A 166 11.68 10.60 -1.74
N PRO A 167 11.43 11.53 -0.81
CA PRO A 167 10.64 11.24 0.39
C PRO A 167 9.28 10.61 0.04
N PRO A 168 8.78 9.63 0.82
CA PRO A 168 7.52 8.93 0.54
C PRO A 168 6.35 9.85 0.27
N ASN A 169 6.19 10.92 1.06
CA ASN A 169 5.10 11.88 0.91
C ASN A 169 5.10 12.58 -0.45
N ARG A 170 6.28 12.80 -1.05
CA ARG A 170 6.37 13.39 -2.39
C ARG A 170 5.87 12.42 -3.46
N VAL A 171 6.28 11.15 -3.39
CA VAL A 171 5.86 10.12 -4.35
C VAL A 171 4.36 9.83 -4.21
N ILE A 172 3.88 9.68 -2.97
CA ILE A 172 2.45 9.47 -2.67
C ILE A 172 1.62 10.66 -3.16
N GLY A 173 2.07 11.89 -2.92
CA GLY A 173 1.40 13.09 -3.42
C GLY A 173 1.29 13.09 -4.95
N GLN A 174 2.39 12.76 -5.65
CA GLN A 174 2.40 12.69 -7.11
C GLN A 174 1.43 11.64 -7.66
N LEU A 175 1.40 10.44 -7.07
CA LEU A 175 0.45 9.39 -7.47
C LEU A 175 -1.00 9.88 -7.43
N VAL A 176 -1.35 10.70 -6.44
CA VAL A 176 -2.69 11.26 -6.28
C VAL A 176 -2.94 12.43 -7.23
N GLU A 177 -1.96 13.31 -7.42
CA GLU A 177 -2.06 14.42 -8.37
C GLU A 177 -2.28 13.92 -9.80
N ASP A 178 -1.60 12.84 -10.20
CA ASP A 178 -1.75 12.23 -11.53
C ASP A 178 -3.19 11.75 -11.79
N VAL A 179 -3.90 11.29 -10.76
CA VAL A 179 -5.33 10.94 -10.85
C VAL A 179 -6.15 12.18 -11.19
N PHE A 180 -5.91 13.30 -10.51
CA PHE A 180 -6.67 14.52 -10.74
C PHE A 180 -6.33 15.19 -12.07
N HIS A 181 -5.07 15.15 -12.51
CA HIS A 181 -4.64 15.70 -13.79
C HIS A 181 -5.22 14.94 -14.99
N LYS A 182 -5.29 13.61 -14.93
CA LYS A 182 -5.91 12.78 -15.98
C LYS A 182 -7.44 12.89 -16.02
N ASN A 183 -8.06 13.22 -14.88
CA ASN A 183 -9.50 13.43 -14.77
C ASN A 183 -9.95 14.87 -15.08
N VAL A 184 -9.07 15.79 -15.49
CA VAL A 184 -9.49 17.06 -16.08
C VAL A 184 -9.94 16.78 -17.52
N PRO A 185 -11.25 16.84 -17.85
CA PRO A 185 -11.66 16.70 -19.23
C PRO A 185 -11.05 17.84 -20.05
N LEU A 186 -10.55 17.51 -21.24
CA LEU A 186 -10.10 18.37 -22.35
C LEU A 186 -11.04 19.55 -22.72
N ARG A 187 -12.14 19.77 -22.00
CA ARG A 187 -13.09 20.85 -22.20
C ARG A 187 -12.55 22.25 -21.86
N ILE A 188 -11.45 22.37 -21.11
CA ILE A 188 -10.88 23.69 -20.78
C ILE A 188 -9.76 24.10 -21.76
N LEU A 189 -9.14 23.16 -22.48
CA LEU A 189 -8.03 23.46 -23.42
C LEU A 189 -8.47 23.80 -24.84
N LEU A 190 -9.74 23.54 -25.21
CA LEU A 190 -10.30 23.90 -26.52
C LEU A 190 -11.22 25.14 -26.48
N GLY A 191 -11.33 25.81 -25.32
CA GLY A 191 -12.21 26.98 -25.13
C GLY A 191 -11.56 28.36 -25.36
N CYS A 192 -10.28 28.41 -25.76
CA CYS A 192 -9.57 29.69 -25.96
C CYS A 192 -8.81 29.76 -27.29
N HIS A 193 -9.39 29.22 -28.37
CA HIS A 193 -9.05 29.64 -29.72
C HIS A 193 -10.22 29.41 -30.67
N GLY A 194 -10.99 30.46 -30.96
CA GLY A 194 -11.89 30.48 -32.11
C GLY A 194 -13.22 31.19 -31.86
N MET A 195 -13.25 32.46 -32.28
CA MET A 195 -14.40 33.35 -32.54
C MET A 195 -15.05 34.05 -31.34
#